data_AF-A0A022QVM2-F1
#
_entry.id   AF-A0A022QVM2-F1
#
_cell.length_a   1.000
_cell.length_b   1.000
_cell.length_c   1.000
_cell.angle_alpha   90.00
_cell.angle_beta   90.00
_cell.angle_gamma   90.00
#
_symmetry.space_group_name_H-M   'P 1'
#
loop_
_entity.id
_entity.type
_entity.pdbx_description
1 polymer ?
#
loop_
_entity_poly.entity_id
_entity_poly.type
_entity_poly.pdbx_seq_one_letter_code
_entity_poly.pdbx_strand_id
1 'polypeptide(L)'
;DDVVANQTLNSGDQLTWSFHSNWLGTTLYYCKFWWGSKQSSFDVFDAHWYATYNTLNYVAREDGFYRSHDQDNYLTDLKKSRHDWS
;
A
#
# COMPACT_ATOMS: atom_id res chain seq x y z
N ASP A 1 -0.24 13.16 12.26
CA ASP A 1 0.28 12.56 11.02
C ASP A 1 1.27 11.53 11.49
N ASP A 2 0.76 10.32 11.74
CA ASP A 2 1.51 9.29 12.47
C ASP A 2 2.30 8.48 11.45
N VAL A 3 3.62 8.68 11.42
CA VAL A 3 4.52 7.93 10.55
C VAL A 3 4.65 6.52 11.13
N VAL A 4 4.00 5.55 10.48
CA VAL A 4 4.05 4.14 10.91
C VAL A 4 5.42 3.52 10.61
N ALA A 5 6.05 3.89 9.49
CA ALA A 5 7.40 3.46 9.13
C ALA A 5 8.01 4.39 8.08
N ASN A 6 9.32 4.67 8.21
CA ASN A 6 10.13 5.30 7.17
C ASN A 6 11.40 4.46 6.99
N GLN A 7 11.42 3.62 5.94
CA GLN A 7 12.52 2.67 5.69
C GLN A 7 12.88 2.67 4.21
N THR A 8 14.17 2.57 3.92
CA THR A 8 14.67 2.27 2.58
C THR A 8 14.65 0.76 2.37
N LEU A 9 13.95 0.30 1.34
CA LEU A 9 13.85 -1.12 0.98
C LEU A 9 14.78 -1.42 -0.20
N ASN A 10 15.53 -2.50 -0.13
CA ASN A 10 16.25 -3.05 -1.27
C ASN A 10 15.31 -3.94 -2.10
N SER A 11 15.75 -4.31 -3.31
CA SER A 11 15.00 -5.25 -4.14
C SER A 11 14.85 -6.59 -3.43
N GLY A 12 13.59 -7.01 -3.21
CA GLY A 12 13.26 -8.25 -2.50
C GLY A 12 12.95 -8.05 -1.01
N ASP A 13 13.22 -6.87 -0.44
CA ASP A 13 12.85 -6.57 0.94
C ASP A 13 11.33 -6.38 1.05
N GLN A 14 10.79 -6.77 2.21
CA GLN A 14 9.37 -6.60 2.53
C GLN A 14 9.21 -5.83 3.84
N LEU A 15 8.37 -4.81 3.81
CA LEU A 15 7.91 -4.11 4.99
C LEU A 15 6.48 -4.55 5.31
N THR A 16 6.27 -5.04 6.53
CA THR A 16 4.94 -5.40 7.03
C THR A 16 4.63 -4.60 8.27
N TRP A 17 3.43 -4.02 8.33
CA TRP A 17 2.90 -3.33 9.49
C TRP A 17 1.41 -3.65 9.62
N SER A 18 0.88 -3.45 10.82
CA SER A 18 -0.53 -3.69 11.13
C SER A 18 -1.04 -2.60 12.03
N PHE A 19 -2.32 -2.29 11.91
CA PHE A 19 -2.99 -1.23 12.63
C PHE A 19 -4.39 -1.69 13.04
N HIS A 20 -4.99 -0.95 13.98
CA HIS A 20 -6.40 -1.10 14.32
C HIS A 20 -7.13 0.18 13.91
N SER A 21 -8.20 0.04 13.12
CA SER A 21 -9.05 1.20 12.81
C SER A 21 -9.68 1.72 14.08
N ASN A 22 -9.74 3.05 14.24
CA ASN A 22 -10.44 3.64 15.37
C ASN A 22 -11.97 3.41 15.22
N TRP A 23 -12.67 3.35 16.36
CA TRP A 23 -14.13 3.19 16.39
C TRP A 23 -14.86 4.30 15.61
N LEU A 24 -14.29 5.50 15.58
CA LEU A 24 -14.87 6.65 14.92
C LEU A 24 -14.82 6.57 13.38
N GLY A 25 -14.14 5.56 12.82
CA GLY A 25 -14.10 5.34 11.37
C GLY A 25 -13.40 6.46 10.60
N THR A 26 -12.45 7.16 11.24
CA THR A 26 -11.72 8.29 10.64
C THR A 26 -10.28 7.96 10.30
N THR A 27 -9.89 6.69 10.46
CA THR A 27 -8.53 6.21 10.17
C THR A 27 -8.24 6.25 8.67
N LEU A 28 -7.20 6.98 8.30
CA LEU A 28 -6.64 7.03 6.95
C LEU A 28 -5.14 6.75 7.02
N TYR A 29 -4.66 5.87 6.14
CA TYR A 29 -3.23 5.61 5.95
C TYR A 29 -2.88 5.79 4.48
N TYR A 30 -1.79 6.50 4.24
CA TYR A 30 -1.19 6.65 2.91
C TYR A 30 0.25 6.18 2.95
N CYS A 31 0.75 5.74 1.79
CA CYS A 31 2.16 5.44 1.62
C CYS A 31 2.74 6.39 0.57
N LYS A 32 3.95 6.87 0.85
CA LYS A 32 4.75 7.64 -0.11
C LYS A 32 6.00 6.83 -0.43
N PHE A 33 6.22 6.64 -1.71
CA PHE A 33 7.29 5.84 -2.27
C PHE A 33 8.22 6.73 -3.08
N TRP A 34 9.52 6.47 -2.95
CA TRP A 34 10.56 7.08 -3.75
C TRP A 34 11.45 5.98 -4.30
N TRP A 35 11.69 6.00 -5.60
CA TRP A 35 12.59 5.08 -6.29
C TRP A 35 13.47 5.87 -7.25
N GLY A 36 14.66 6.26 -6.80
CA GLY A 36 15.52 7.16 -7.56
C GLY A 36 14.83 8.51 -7.79
N SER A 37 14.59 8.88 -9.05
CA SER A 37 13.83 10.08 -9.42
C SER A 37 12.31 9.89 -9.48
N LYS A 38 11.82 8.64 -9.38
CA LYS A 38 10.39 8.33 -9.40
C LYS A 38 9.80 8.54 -8.01
N GLN A 39 8.60 9.10 -7.95
CA GLN A 39 7.85 9.21 -6.71
C GLN A 39 6.38 8.83 -6.94
N SER A 40 5.74 8.31 -5.91
CA SER A 40 4.30 8.08 -5.91
C SER A 40 3.77 8.14 -4.49
N SER A 41 2.55 8.66 -4.33
CA SER A 41 1.86 8.68 -3.04
C SER A 41 0.39 8.39 -3.25
N PHE A 42 -0.16 7.50 -2.44
CA PHE A 42 -1.57 7.16 -2.50
C PHE A 42 -2.05 6.57 -1.17
N ASP A 43 -3.36 6.69 -0.96
CA ASP A 43 -4.04 6.13 0.20
C ASP A 43 -4.07 4.60 0.08
N VAL A 44 -3.54 3.93 1.11
CA VAL A 44 -3.51 2.47 1.20
C VAL A 44 -4.66 1.93 2.02
N PHE A 45 -5.26 2.76 2.88
CA PHE A 45 -6.47 2.46 3.63
C PHE A 45 -7.23 3.74 3.96
N ASP A 46 -8.55 3.69 3.84
CA ASP A 46 -9.47 4.71 4.34
C ASP A 46 -10.69 4.01 4.94
N ALA A 47 -11.00 4.33 6.19
CA ALA A 47 -12.15 3.79 6.90
C ALA A 47 -13.50 4.18 6.27
N HIS A 48 -13.54 5.20 5.39
CA HIS A 48 -14.74 5.60 4.66
C HIS A 48 -14.96 4.83 3.35
N TRP A 49 -14.03 3.95 2.95
CA TRP A 49 -14.24 3.13 1.75
C TRP A 49 -15.42 2.17 1.92
N TYR A 50 -16.19 1.99 0.84
CA TYR A 50 -17.34 1.08 0.82
C TYR A 50 -16.97 -0.38 1.13
N ALA A 51 -15.73 -0.77 0.79
CA ALA A 51 -15.18 -2.08 1.09
C ALA A 51 -13.72 -1.92 1.56
N THR A 52 -13.39 -2.61 2.64
CA THR A 52 -12.03 -2.70 3.19
C THR A 52 -11.61 -4.17 3.26
N TYR A 53 -10.30 -4.40 3.34
CA TYR A 53 -9.69 -5.73 3.37
C TYR A 53 -8.82 -5.86 4.61
N ASN A 54 -8.68 -7.08 5.15
CA ASN A 54 -7.85 -7.29 6.34
C ASN A 54 -6.37 -7.23 6.02
N THR A 55 -6.00 -7.55 4.78
CA THR A 55 -4.62 -7.52 4.31
C THR A 55 -4.59 -6.88 2.94
N LEU A 56 -3.70 -5.91 2.77
CA LEU A 56 -3.38 -5.29 1.50
C LEU A 56 -1.88 -5.40 1.27
N ASN A 57 -1.52 -5.99 0.13
CA ASN A 57 -0.15 -6.11 -0.31
C ASN A 57 0.07 -5.12 -1.46
N TYR A 58 1.17 -4.37 -1.38
CA TYR A 58 1.60 -3.48 -2.46
C TYR A 58 3.02 -3.88 -2.88
N VAL A 59 3.22 -4.04 -4.18
CA VAL A 59 4.52 -4.36 -4.78
C VAL A 59 4.90 -3.20 -5.69
N ALA A 60 5.94 -2.47 -5.31
CA ALA A 60 6.58 -1.51 -6.18
C ALA A 60 7.47 -2.26 -7.18
N ARG A 61 7.31 -1.97 -8.47
CA ARG A 61 8.15 -2.46 -9.56
C ARG A 61 8.59 -1.30 -10.43
N GLU A 62 9.56 -1.52 -11.30
CA GLU A 62 10.06 -0.48 -12.21
C GLU A 62 8.95 0.10 -13.10
N ASP A 63 8.00 -0.73 -13.52
CA ASP A 63 6.90 -0.42 -14.44
C ASP A 63 5.61 0.05 -13.74
N GLY A 64 5.61 0.12 -12.41
CA GLY A 64 4.52 0.68 -11.62
C GLY A 64 4.24 -0.08 -10.34
N PHE A 65 3.04 0.12 -9.80
CA PHE A 65 2.60 -0.54 -8.58
C PHE A 65 1.62 -1.66 -8.87
N TYR A 66 1.74 -2.73 -8.10
CA TYR A 66 0.82 -3.85 -8.12
C TYR A 66 0.22 -4.03 -6.73
N ARG A 67 -1.03 -4.48 -6.67
CA ARG A 67 -1.70 -4.77 -5.39
C ARG A 67 -2.45 -6.09 -5.40
N SER A 68 -2.58 -6.68 -4.23
CA SER A 68 -3.49 -7.79 -3.94
C SER A 68 -4.04 -7.66 -2.53
N HIS A 69 -5.15 -8.32 -2.24
CA HIS A 69 -5.73 -8.38 -0.89
C HIS A 69 -5.96 -9.83 -0.42
N ASP A 70 -6.39 -10.00 0.84
CA ASP A 70 -6.69 -11.30 1.47
C ASP A 70 -7.71 -12.16 0.71
N GLN A 71 -8.57 -11.56 -0.12
CA GLN A 71 -9.49 -12.31 -1.00
C GLN A 71 -8.92 -12.66 -2.39
N ASP A 72 -7.71 -12.20 -2.73
CA ASP A 72 -7.04 -12.49 -4.01
C ASP A 72 -6.01 -13.63 -3.84
N ASN A 73 -5.73 -14.39 -4.90
CA ASN A 73 -4.55 -15.27 -4.93
C ASN A 73 -3.30 -14.44 -5.25
N TYR A 74 -2.47 -14.13 -4.24
CA TYR A 74 -1.31 -13.25 -4.38
C TYR A 74 -0.26 -13.70 -5.43
N LEU A 75 -0.28 -14.97 -5.86
CA LEU A 75 0.61 -15.50 -6.90
C LEU A 75 0.09 -15.23 -8.32
N THR A 76 -1.22 -15.06 -8.50
CA THR A 76 -1.85 -14.94 -9.83
C THR A 76 -2.60 -13.64 -10.05
N ASP A 77 -3.02 -12.97 -8.97
CA ASP A 77 -4.03 -11.92 -9.02
C ASP A 77 -3.46 -10.53 -8.66
N LEU A 78 -2.14 -10.34 -8.79
CA LEU A 78 -1.54 -9.02 -8.68
C LEU A 78 -2.10 -8.11 -9.78
N LYS A 79 -2.99 -7.20 -9.37
CA LYS A 79 -3.59 -6.22 -10.28
C LYS A 79 -2.69 -5.00 -10.32
N LYS A 80 -2.34 -4.55 -11.53
CA LYS A 80 -1.65 -3.27 -11.70
C LYS A 80 -2.53 -2.17 -11.12
N SER A 81 -1.97 -1.44 -10.17
CA SER A 81 -2.61 -0.30 -9.54
C SER A 81 -2.81 0.80 -10.57
N ARG A 82 -3.88 1.60 -10.42
CA ARG A 82 -4.05 2.84 -11.18
C ARG A 82 -3.06 3.93 -10.73
N HIS A 83 -2.51 3.79 -9.52
CA HIS A 83 -1.44 4.64 -9.03
C HIS A 83 -0.12 4.15 -9.63
N ASP A 84 0.53 5.02 -10.38
CA ASP A 84 1.80 4.72 -11.05
C ASP A 84 2.86 5.76 -10.62
N TRP A 85 4.08 5.54 -11.07
CA TRP A 85 5.16 6.52 -10.92
C TRP A 85 4.82 7.82 -11.64
N SER A 86 5.07 8.94 -10.96
CA SER A 86 5.17 10.27 -11.60
C SER A 86 6.56 10.52 -12.17
#